data_AF-A0A7Z9VJS6-F1
#
_entry.id   AF-A0A7Z9VJS6-F1
#
_cell.length_a   1.000
_cell.length_b   1.000
_cell.length_c   1.000
_cell.angle_alpha   90.00
_cell.angle_beta   90.00
_cell.angle_gamma   90.00
#
_symmetry.space_group_name_H-M   'P 1'
#
loop_
_entity.id
_entity.type
_entity.pdbx_description
1 polymer ?
#
loop_
_entity_poly.entity_id
_entity_poly.type
_entity_poly.pdbx_seq_one_letter_code
_entity_poly.pdbx_strand_id
1 'polypeptide(L)' 'LNVSVANAVILFEAQQQRLQAGLYEKCRLDKNTVEKLLFEFSYPEAAKVYQFKGETYPELDGEGQIIS' A
#
# COMPACT_ATOMS: atom_id res chain seq x y z
N LEU A 1 -30.76 7.77 2.67
CA LEU A 1 -29.36 7.63 3.13
C LEU A 1 -28.45 8.44 2.22
N ASN A 2 -27.43 9.11 2.76
CA ASN A 2 -26.36 9.68 1.94
C ASN A 2 -25.50 8.52 1.39
N VAL A 3 -25.02 8.66 0.15
CA VAL A 3 -24.16 7.67 -0.52
C VAL A 3 -22.93 7.31 0.33
N SER A 4 -22.34 8.28 1.02
CA SER A 4 -21.21 8.05 1.93
C SER A 4 -21.55 7.10 3.08
N VAL A 5 -22.73 7.26 3.68
CA VAL A 5 -23.20 6.42 4.79
C VAL A 5 -23.51 5.01 4.29
N ALA A 6 -24.18 4.88 3.13
CA ALA A 6 -24.44 3.57 2.53
C ALA A 6 -23.14 2.83 2.20
N ASN A 7 -22.14 3.53 1.65
CA ASN A 7 -20.83 2.97 1.35
C ASN A 7 -20.08 2.53 2.62
N ALA A 8 -20.11 3.35 3.68
CA ALA A 8 -19.48 3.01 4.95
C ALA A 8 -20.03 1.70 5.51
N VAL A 9 -21.36 1.53 5.52
CA VAL A 9 -22.00 0.30 6.03
C VAL A 9 -21.54 -0.93 5.24
N ILE A 10 -21.50 -0.85 3.91
CA ILE A 10 -21.05 -1.95 3.05
C ILE A 10 -19.58 -2.30 3.31
N LEU A 11 -18.71 -1.29 3.40
CA LEU A 11 -17.28 -1.50 3.60
C LEU A 11 -16.96 -2.06 4.98
N PHE A 12 -17.68 -1.64 6.03
CA PHE A 12 -17.51 -2.19 7.38
C PHE A 12 -17.91 -3.66 7.45
N GLU A 13 -19.00 -4.06 6.81
CA GLU A 13 -19.39 -5.47 6.77
C GLU A 13 -18.35 -6.31 6.00
N ALA A 14 -17.85 -5.81 4.86
CA ALA A 14 -16.78 -6.48 4.13
C ALA A 14 -15.47 -6.58 4.94
N GLN A 15 -15.13 -5.57 5.74
CA GLN A 15 -13.99 -5.61 6.65
C GLN A 15 -14.17 -6.70 7.72
N GLN A 16 -15.34 -6.77 8.36
CA GLN A 16 -15.64 -7.76 9.39
C GLN A 16 -15.53 -9.19 8.86
N GLN A 17 -16.09 -9.46 7.67
CA GLN A 17 -15.96 -10.77 7.01
C GLN A 17 -14.50 -11.13 6.71
N ARG A 18 -13.69 -10.14 6.28
CA ARG A 18 -12.25 -10.34 6.03
C ARG A 18 -11.46 -10.59 7.30
N LEU A 19 -11.78 -9.92 8.39
CA LEU A 19 -11.17 -10.16 9.70
C LEU A 19 -11.46 -11.57 10.20
N GLN A 20 -12.72 -12.02 10.15
CA GLN A 20 -13.11 -13.38 10.56
C GLN A 20 -12.45 -14.47 9.71
N ALA A 21 -12.19 -14.19 8.43
CA ALA A 21 -11.48 -15.09 7.54
C ALA A 21 -9.94 -15.01 7.64
N GLY A 22 -9.39 -14.23 8.58
CA GLY A 22 -7.93 -14.08 8.77
C GLY A 22 -7.22 -13.34 7.62
N LEU A 23 -7.95 -12.63 6.75
CA LEU A 23 -7.39 -12.05 5.52
C LEU A 23 -6.47 -10.83 5.77
N TYR A 24 -6.38 -10.36 7.02
CA TYR A 24 -5.48 -9.29 7.44
C TYR A 24 -4.26 -9.80 8.23
N GLU A 25 -4.15 -11.10 8.52
CA GLU A 25 -3.05 -11.66 9.32
C GLU A 25 -1.71 -11.65 8.60
N LYS A 26 -1.73 -11.59 7.26
CA LYS A 26 -0.53 -11.51 6.43
C LYS A 26 -0.74 -10.58 5.24
N CYS A 27 0.34 -9.99 4.76
CA CYS A 27 0.30 -9.23 3.51
C CYS A 27 -0.15 -10.13 2.35
N ARG A 28 -1.08 -9.62 1.55
CA ARG A 28 -1.66 -10.31 0.39
C ARG A 28 -1.23 -9.70 -0.95
N LEU A 29 -0.36 -8.69 -0.91
CA LEU A 29 0.28 -8.12 -2.08
C LEU A 29 1.58 -8.88 -2.35
N ASP A 30 1.98 -8.97 -3.61
CA ASP A 30 3.30 -9.50 -3.95
C ASP A 30 4.41 -8.55 -3.49
N LYS A 31 5.61 -9.09 -3.31
CA LYS A 31 6.76 -8.36 -2.75
C LYS A 31 7.09 -7.09 -3.55
N ASN A 32 7.11 -7.18 -4.89
CA ASN A 32 7.44 -6.04 -5.75
C ASN A 32 6.40 -4.92 -5.62
N THR A 33 5.11 -5.26 -5.54
CA THR A 33 4.04 -4.28 -5.30
C THR A 33 4.21 -3.61 -3.94
N VAL A 34 4.54 -4.37 -2.88
CA VAL A 34 4.77 -3.81 -1.54
C VAL A 34 5.95 -2.84 -1.55
N GLU A 35 7.10 -3.24 -2.09
CA GLU A 35 8.30 -2.41 -2.13
C GLU A 35 8.09 -1.14 -2.95
N LYS A 36 7.43 -1.27 -4.11
CA LYS A 36 7.07 -0.13 -4.95
C LYS A 36 6.19 0.88 -4.22
N LEU A 37 5.10 0.40 -3.60
CA LEU A 37 4.17 1.27 -2.85
C LEU A 37 4.84 1.87 -1.62
N LEU A 38 5.70 1.10 -0.93
CA LEU A 38 6.43 1.58 0.23
C LEU A 38 7.35 2.73 -0.13
N PHE A 39 8.09 2.62 -1.24
CA PHE A 39 8.92 3.72 -1.75
C PHE A 39 8.09 4.94 -2.18
N GLU A 40 7.01 4.73 -2.93
CA GLU A 40 6.13 5.80 -3.41
C GLU A 40 5.48 6.61 -2.28
N PHE A 41 5.07 5.94 -1.19
CA PHE A 41 4.47 6.59 -0.04
C PHE A 41 5.49 7.22 0.91
N SER A 42 6.68 6.65 1.02
CA SER A 42 7.75 7.19 1.89
C SER A 42 8.47 8.37 1.23
N TYR A 43 8.67 8.33 -0.09
CA TYR A 43 9.45 9.30 -0.85
C TYR A 43 8.72 9.77 -2.13
N PRO A 44 7.55 10.44 -2.02
CA PRO A 44 6.71 10.77 -3.16
C PRO A 44 7.41 11.65 -4.21
N GLU A 45 8.23 12.62 -3.79
CA GLU A 45 8.98 13.47 -4.73
C GLU A 45 10.11 12.71 -5.43
N ALA A 46 10.81 11.81 -4.74
CA ALA A 46 11.83 10.96 -5.36
C ALA A 46 11.17 9.97 -6.34
N ALA A 47 10.05 9.36 -5.96
CA ALA A 47 9.31 8.43 -6.82
C ALA A 47 8.92 9.07 -8.16
N LYS A 48 8.47 10.33 -8.18
CA LYS A 48 8.20 11.08 -9.42
C LYS A 48 9.45 11.17 -10.31
N VAL A 49 10.62 11.41 -9.72
CA VAL A 49 11.89 11.49 -10.47
C VAL A 49 12.26 10.14 -11.08
N TYR A 50 12.20 9.06 -10.30
CA TYR A 50 12.48 7.71 -10.81
C TYR A 50 11.49 7.28 -11.90
N GLN A 51 10.19 7.56 -11.72
CA GLN A 51 9.16 7.32 -12.73
C GLN A 51 9.42 8.10 -14.02
N PHE A 52 9.79 9.38 -13.91
CA PHE A 52 10.13 10.21 -15.06
C PHE A 52 11.35 9.68 -15.82
N LYS A 53 12.34 9.17 -15.09
CA LYS A 53 13.56 8.57 -15.68
C LYS A 53 13.35 7.14 -16.18
N GLY A 54 12.27 6.45 -15.79
CA GLY A 54 12.05 5.04 -16.08
C GLY A 54 13.00 4.10 -15.33
N GLU A 55 13.56 4.57 -14.20
CA GLU A 55 14.50 3.82 -13.37
C GLU A 55 13.78 3.02 -12.29
N THR A 56 14.36 1.90 -11.86
CA THR A 56 13.86 1.10 -10.74
C THR A 56 14.09 1.83 -9.42
N TYR A 57 13.16 1.68 -8.47
CA TYR A 57 13.32 2.26 -7.14
C TYR A 57 14.43 1.55 -6.37
N PRO A 58 15.19 2.29 -5.55
CA PRO A 58 16.18 1.70 -4.67
C PRO A 58 15.49 0.89 -3.56
N GLU A 59 16.23 -0.04 -2.96
CA GLU A 59 15.74 -0.81 -1.83
C GLU A 59 15.65 0.06 -0.57
N LEU A 60 14.70 -0.29 0.31
CA LEU A 60 14.53 0.33 1.61
C LEU A 60 14.88 -0.68 2.70
N ASP A 61 15.58 -0.22 3.75
CA ASP A 61 15.82 -1.03 4.93
C ASP A 61 14.58 -1.13 5.84
N GLY A 62 14.73 -1.82 6.97
CA GLY A 62 13.65 -2.01 7.94
C GLY A 62 13.19 -0.73 8.65
N GLU A 63 13.97 0.36 8.58
CA GLU A 63 13.59 1.69 9.08
C GLU A 63 13.02 2.59 7.97
N GLY A 64 12.91 2.05 6.74
CA GLY A 64 12.45 2.77 5.57
C GLY A 64 13.50 3.70 4.97
N GLN A 65 14.78 3.59 5.36
CA GLN A 65 15.87 4.37 4.77
C GLN A 65 16.30 3.75 3.44
N ILE A 66 16.68 4.62 2.50
CA ILE A 66 17.22 4.19 1.21
C ILE A 66 18.58 3.53 1.44
N ILE A 67 18.67 2.26 1.07
CA ILE A 67 19.93 1.53 0.99
C ILE A 67 20.31 1.40 -0.48
N SER A 68 21.54 1.82 -0.77
CA SER A 68 22.16 1.79 -2.11
C SER A 68 23.09 0.60 -2.26
#